data_AF-A0A7K8C4Q5-F1
#
_entry.id   AF-A0A7K8C4Q5-F1
#
_cell.length_a   1.000
_cell.length_b   1.000
_cell.length_c   1.000
_cell.angle_alpha   90.00
_cell.angle_beta   90.00
_cell.angle_gamma   90.00
#
_symmetry.space_group_name_H-M   'P 1'
#
loop_
_entity.id
_entity.type
_entity.pdbx_description
1 polymer ?
#
loop_
_entity_poly.entity_id
_entity_poly.type
_entity_poly.pdbx_seq_one_letter_code
_entity_poly.pdbx_strand_id
1 'polypeptide(L)'
;CGAPPNLTFAELTKEYKTQLEFAVGDTVRYSCRPGHSRRHGVPQTLTCLQNHTWSEALEFCKRKKCKYPETPKNGRVVVLTDLLFGSTVSHTCAEG
;
A
#
# COMPACT_ATOMS: atom_id res chain seq x y z
N CYS A 1 10.27 -18.10 -12.76
CA CYS A 1 9.07 -17.83 -11.96
C CYS A 1 7.87 -17.65 -12.88
N GLY A 2 6.68 -18.01 -12.38
CA GLY A 2 5.42 -17.66 -13.06
C GLY A 2 5.03 -16.21 -12.79
N ALA A 3 3.74 -15.91 -12.96
CA ALA A 3 3.20 -14.57 -12.73
C ALA A 3 3.57 -14.01 -11.34
N PRO A 4 3.94 -12.71 -11.23
CA PRO A 4 4.21 -12.05 -9.96
C PRO A 4 3.00 -12.07 -9.02
N PRO A 5 3.20 -12.14 -7.70
CA PRO A 5 2.10 -12.16 -6.74
C PRO A 5 1.31 -10.84 -6.74
N ASN A 6 0.01 -10.92 -6.46
CA ASN A 6 -0.82 -9.73 -6.26
C ASN A 6 -0.62 -9.20 -4.83
N LEU A 7 -0.25 -7.92 -4.71
CA LEU A 7 -0.06 -7.27 -3.42
C LEU A 7 -1.27 -6.38 -3.09
N THR A 8 -1.66 -6.34 -1.83
CA THR A 8 -2.78 -5.49 -1.35
C THR A 8 -2.38 -4.01 -1.29
N PHE A 9 -1.11 -3.72 -1.01
CA PHE A 9 -0.56 -2.37 -0.87
C PHE A 9 0.08 -1.82 -2.16
N ALA A 10 0.32 -2.67 -3.17
CA ALA A 10 1.03 -2.30 -4.40
C ALA A 10 0.46 -3.01 -5.64
N GLU A 11 0.77 -2.48 -6.81
CA GLU A 11 0.36 -3.04 -8.10
C GLU A 11 1.57 -3.14 -9.03
N LEU A 12 1.66 -4.23 -9.78
CA LEU A 12 2.73 -4.46 -10.76
C LEU A 12 2.74 -3.35 -11.83
N THR A 13 3.93 -2.83 -12.20
CA THR A 13 4.00 -1.81 -13.25
C THR A 13 3.59 -2.38 -14.60
N LYS A 14 3.06 -1.51 -15.49
CA LYS A 14 2.48 -1.91 -16.78
C LYS A 14 3.44 -2.71 -17.65
N GLU A 15 4.74 -2.45 -17.51
CA GLU A 15 5.83 -3.10 -18.24
C GLU A 15 5.86 -4.61 -18.03
N TYR A 16 5.51 -5.08 -16.84
CA TYR A 16 5.56 -6.51 -16.48
C TYR A 16 4.19 -7.18 -16.51
N LYS A 17 3.09 -6.43 -16.67
CA LYS A 17 1.71 -6.99 -16.69
C LYS A 17 1.45 -7.92 -17.87
N THR A 18 2.17 -7.74 -18.98
CA THR A 18 2.04 -8.56 -20.17
C THR A 18 2.97 -9.77 -20.17
N GLN A 19 3.90 -9.85 -19.22
CA GLN A 19 4.90 -10.90 -19.14
C GLN A 19 4.45 -11.96 -18.12
N LEU A 20 4.43 -13.23 -18.55
CA LEU A 20 3.96 -14.37 -17.75
C LEU A 20 5.11 -15.26 -17.26
N GLU A 21 6.27 -15.14 -17.89
CA GLU A 21 7.46 -15.94 -17.61
C GLU A 21 8.65 -15.04 -17.28
N PHE A 22 9.32 -15.37 -16.18
CA PHE A 22 10.47 -14.65 -15.66
C PHE A 22 11.60 -15.65 -15.37
N ALA A 23 12.81 -15.36 -15.80
CA ALA A 23 13.98 -16.16 -15.49
C ALA A 23 14.42 -15.96 -14.03
N VAL A 24 15.20 -16.89 -13.49
CA VAL A 24 15.83 -16.73 -12.17
C VAL A 24 16.79 -15.54 -12.23
N GLY A 25 16.68 -14.63 -11.26
CA GLY A 25 17.41 -13.35 -11.23
C GLY A 25 16.62 -12.18 -11.84
N ASP A 26 15.54 -12.44 -12.57
CA ASP A 26 14.69 -11.37 -13.09
C ASP A 26 14.04 -10.61 -11.95
N THR A 27 13.93 -9.29 -12.12
CA THR A 27 13.39 -8.39 -11.13
C THR A 27 12.25 -7.58 -11.72
N VAL A 28 11.09 -7.62 -11.06
CA VAL A 28 9.89 -6.88 -11.46
C VAL A 28 9.64 -5.73 -10.51
N ARG A 29 9.03 -4.66 -11.03
CA ARG A 29 8.75 -3.46 -10.25
C ARG A 29 7.26 -3.32 -9.95
N TYR A 30 6.99 -2.83 -8.75
CA TYR A 30 5.66 -2.48 -8.28
C TYR A 30 5.55 -0.99 -8.03
N SER A 31 4.33 -0.47 -8.18
CA SER A 31 3.93 0.88 -7.83
C SER A 31 2.96 0.82 -6.65
N CYS A 32 3.01 1.80 -5.73
CA CYS A 32 2.07 1.83 -4.62
C CYS A 32 0.65 2.08 -5.12
N ARG A 33 -0.32 1.33 -4.58
CA ARG A 33 -1.72 1.57 -4.89
C ARG A 33 -2.15 2.95 -4.39
N PRO A 34 -3.21 3.55 -4.98
CA PRO A 34 -3.84 4.75 -4.43
C PRO A 34 -4.12 4.58 -2.93
N GLY A 35 -3.86 5.63 -2.15
CA GLY A 35 -3.95 5.56 -0.69
C GLY A 35 -2.72 5.01 0.02
N HIS A 36 -1.70 4.52 -0.69
CA HIS A 36 -0.40 4.14 -0.13
C HIS A 36 0.73 5.07 -0.59
N SER A 37 1.80 5.15 0.20
CA SER A 37 2.99 5.96 -0.05
C SER A 37 4.23 5.09 0.04
N ARG A 38 5.24 5.41 -0.78
CA ARG A 38 6.51 4.69 -0.78
C ARG A 38 7.19 4.82 0.58
N ARG A 39 7.69 3.70 1.11
CA ARG A 39 8.60 3.67 2.26
C ARG A 39 10.02 3.91 1.76
N HIS A 40 10.67 4.94 2.30
CA HIS A 40 12.07 5.24 1.97
C HIS A 40 12.98 4.11 2.49
N GLY A 41 14.02 3.77 1.72
CA GLY A 41 14.98 2.72 2.08
C GLY A 41 14.57 1.29 1.72
N VAL A 42 13.36 1.06 1.20
CA VAL A 42 12.91 -0.27 0.79
C VAL A 42 12.71 -0.30 -0.74
N PRO A 43 13.28 -1.29 -1.45
CA PRO A 43 13.05 -1.45 -2.88
C PRO A 43 11.62 -1.89 -3.16
N GLN A 44 11.03 -1.36 -4.24
CA GLN A 44 9.67 -1.69 -4.68
C GLN A 44 9.69 -2.80 -5.73
N THR A 45 10.64 -3.72 -5.59
CA THR A 45 10.95 -4.73 -6.61
C THR A 45 10.98 -6.11 -5.99
N LEU A 46 10.47 -7.10 -6.72
CA LEU A 46 10.55 -8.51 -6.34
C LEU A 46 11.47 -9.21 -7.34
N THR A 47 12.31 -10.10 -6.85
CA THR A 47 13.26 -10.87 -7.67
C THR A 47 12.84 -12.32 -7.70
N CYS A 48 12.92 -12.95 -8.87
CA CYS A 48 12.71 -14.38 -9.02
C CYS A 48 13.92 -15.13 -8.44
N LEU A 49 13.69 -15.91 -7.39
CA LEU A 49 14.71 -16.69 -6.69
C LEU A 49 14.99 -18.03 -7.43
N GLN A 50 16.10 -18.68 -7.10
CA GLN A 50 16.51 -19.96 -7.70
C GLN A 50 15.51 -21.10 -7.48
N ASN A 51 14.68 -21.01 -6.45
CA ASN A 51 13.60 -21.97 -6.16
C ASN A 51 12.33 -21.71 -7.01
N HIS A 52 12.41 -20.87 -8.04
CA HIS A 52 11.29 -20.45 -8.89
C HIS A 52 10.15 -19.72 -8.15
N THR A 53 10.40 -19.22 -6.93
CA THR A 53 9.46 -18.35 -6.21
C THR A 53 9.93 -16.89 -6.23
N TRP A 54 8.98 -15.98 -6.08
CA TRP A 54 9.30 -14.56 -5.91
C TRP A 54 9.88 -14.30 -4.52
N SER A 55 10.81 -13.36 -4.44
CA SER A 55 11.34 -12.87 -3.17
C SER A 55 10.24 -12.29 -2.28
N GLU A 56 10.51 -12.25 -0.98
CA GLU A 56 9.58 -11.66 -0.02
C GLU A 56 9.23 -10.21 -0.39
N ALA A 57 7.94 -9.92 -0.45
CA ALA A 57 7.43 -8.58 -0.68
C ALA A 57 7.50 -7.79 0.63
N LEU A 58 8.63 -7.12 0.88
CA LEU A 58 8.74 -6.17 1.99
C LEU A 58 7.64 -5.11 1.89
N GLU A 59 7.15 -4.57 3.02
CA GLU A 59 6.19 -3.46 3.03
C GLU A 59 6.83 -2.15 2.55
N PHE A 60 7.10 -2.07 1.25
CA PHE A 60 7.65 -0.89 0.57
C PHE A 60 6.60 0.18 0.29
N CYS A 61 5.31 -0.12 0.52
CA CYS A 61 4.22 0.84 0.48
C CYS A 61 3.47 0.83 1.81
N LYS A 62 3.38 1.99 2.46
CA LYS A 62 2.62 2.19 3.70
C LYS A 62 1.34 2.97 3.44
N ARG A 63 0.27 2.69 4.19
CA ARG A 63 -0.98 3.48 4.12
C ARG A 63 -0.66 4.97 4.35
N LYS A 64 -1.19 5.84 3.50
CA LYS A 64 -1.06 7.29 3.66
C LYS A 64 -1.76 7.71 4.94
N LYS A 65 -1.15 8.64 5.67
CA LYS A 65 -1.78 9.29 6.81
C LYS A 65 -2.69 10.41 6.29
N CYS A 66 -3.98 10.32 6.60
CA CYS A 66 -4.94 11.38 6.40
C CYS A 66 -4.63 12.55 7.32
N LYS A 67 -4.93 13.78 6.86
CA LYS A 67 -4.90 14.96 7.71
C LYS A 67 -5.97 14.78 8.80
N TYR A 68 -5.68 15.27 10.01
CA TYR A 68 -6.69 15.29 11.06
C TYR A 68 -7.90 16.09 10.57
N PRO A 69 -9.14 15.55 10.66
CA PRO A 69 -10.34 16.27 10.27
C PRO A 69 -10.49 17.54 11.10
N GLU A 70 -10.94 18.65 10.50
CA GLU A 70 -11.19 19.87 11.26
C GLU A 70 -12.29 19.62 12.31
N THR A 71 -12.07 20.13 13.53
CA THR A 71 -13.04 19.98 14.62
C THR A 71 -14.25 20.86 14.34
N PRO A 72 -15.48 20.30 14.27
CA PRO A 72 -16.68 21.11 14.08
C PRO A 72 -16.89 22.09 15.24
N LYS A 73 -17.43 23.29 14.96
CA LYS A 73 -17.86 24.23 16.00
C LYS A 73 -18.94 23.55 16.86
N ASN A 74 -18.72 23.51 18.17
CA ASN A 74 -19.57 22.82 19.15
C ASN A 74 -19.69 21.30 18.95
N GLY A 75 -18.67 20.66 18.38
CA GLY A 75 -18.58 19.21 18.31
C GLY A 75 -17.17 18.69 18.50
N ARG A 76 -17.02 17.36 18.56
CA ARG A 76 -15.74 16.66 18.66
C ARG A 76 -15.61 15.64 17.54
N VAL A 77 -14.37 15.45 17.08
CA VAL A 77 -14.01 14.37 16.15
C VAL A 77 -13.59 13.17 17.00
N VAL A 78 -14.29 12.06 16.85
CA VAL A 78 -13.98 10.77 17.47
C VAL A 78 -13.24 9.92 16.43
N VAL A 79 -11.94 9.74 16.63
CA VAL A 79 -11.13 8.82 15.83
C VAL A 79 -11.38 7.41 16.35
N LEU A 80 -12.01 6.55 15.54
CA LEU A 80 -12.43 5.21 15.98
C LEU A 80 -11.30 4.18 15.92
N THR A 81 -10.40 4.29 14.93
CA THR A 81 -9.28 3.36 14.74
C THR A 81 -7.97 4.10 14.58
N ASP A 82 -7.74 4.69 13.41
CA ASP A 82 -6.57 5.49 13.10
C ASP A 82 -6.91 6.54 12.02
N LEU A 83 -5.90 7.30 11.58
CA LEU A 83 -6.01 8.26 10.48
C LEU A 83 -5.28 7.76 9.23
N LEU A 84 -5.29 6.47 8.96
CA LEU A 84 -4.70 5.87 7.77
C LEU A 84 -5.76 5.66 6.69
N PHE A 85 -5.33 5.62 5.43
CA PHE A 85 -6.21 5.41 4.28
C PHE A 85 -7.08 4.15 4.45
N GLY A 86 -8.40 4.29 4.48
CA GLY A 86 -9.35 3.20 4.74
C GLY A 86 -9.93 3.16 6.15
N SER A 87 -9.58 4.13 7.01
CA SER A 87 -10.09 4.22 8.38
C SER A 87 -11.26 5.19 8.51
N THR A 88 -12.07 4.98 9.53
CA THR A 88 -13.32 5.71 9.76
C THR A 88 -13.19 6.64 10.96
N VAL A 89 -13.65 7.88 10.79
CA VAL A 89 -13.79 8.87 11.87
C VAL A 89 -15.27 9.20 12.02
N SER A 90 -15.70 9.44 13.26
CA SER A 90 -17.06 9.88 13.57
C SER A 90 -17.03 11.30 14.11
N HIS A 91 -18.06 12.09 13.78
CA HIS A 91 -18.21 13.45 14.29
C HIS A 91 -19.41 13.48 15.23
N THR A 92 -19.26 14.08 16.41
CA THR A 92 -20.35 14.19 17.40
C THR A 92 -20.54 15.65 17.77
N CYS A 93 -21.77 16.16 17.68
CA CYS A 93 -22.13 17.49 18.17
C CYS A 93 -22.45 17.43 19.67
N ALA A 94 -22.13 18.48 20.42
CA ALA A 94 -22.67 18.65 21.77
C ALA A 94 -24.18 18.96 21.65
N GLU A 95 -24.99 18.33 22.49
CA GLU A 95 -26.39 18.72 22.63
C GLU A 95 -26.48 20.13 23.19
N GLY A 96 -27.45 20.89 22.67
CA GLY A 96 -27.83 22.22 23.14
C GLY A 96 -29.25 22.17 23.69
#